data_AF-D9PZX4-F1
#
_entry.id   AF-D9PZX4-F1
#
_cell.length_a   1.000
_cell.length_b   1.000
_cell.length_c   1.000
_cell.angle_alpha   90.00
_cell.angle_beta   90.00
_cell.angle_gamma   90.00
#
_symmetry.space_group_name_H-M   'P 1'
#
loop_
_entity.id
_entity.type
_entity.pdbx_description
1 polymer ?
#
loop_
_entity_poly.entity_id
_entity_poly.type
_entity_poly.pdbx_seq_one_letter_code
_entity_poly.pdbx_strand_id
1 'polypeptide(L)' 'MPPASPDAIARKLIEMLKRRRPELEAVLDEMSKNREGQRELARAFSQAYEVYLKSLRLEEAFDFLVKYLETAYDDYSELD' A
#
# COMPACT_ATOMS: atom_id res chain seq x y z
N MET A 1 -5.91 3.94 24.19
CA MET A 1 -5.71 4.97 23.14
C MET A 1 -6.47 4.49 21.90
N PRO A 2 -7.28 5.32 21.24
CA PRO A 2 -7.99 4.88 20.02
C PRO A 2 -6.99 4.56 18.89
N PRO A 3 -7.34 3.66 17.96
CA PRO A 3 -6.52 3.42 16.78
C PRO A 3 -6.34 4.70 15.96
N ALA A 4 -5.20 4.83 15.28
CA ALA A 4 -4.96 5.96 14.38
C ALA A 4 -5.98 5.96 13.22
N SER A 5 -6.28 7.14 12.66
CA SER A 5 -7.22 7.25 11.54
C SER A 5 -6.68 6.59 10.26
N PRO A 6 -7.56 6.20 9.31
CA PRO A 6 -7.13 5.63 8.03
C PRO A 6 -6.10 6.49 7.30
N ASP A 7 -6.34 7.80 7.22
CA ASP A 7 -5.41 8.75 6.57
C ASP A 7 -4.04 8.81 7.25
N ALA A 8 -4.01 8.73 8.58
CA ALA A 8 -2.76 8.73 9.34
C ALA A 8 -1.96 7.44 9.09
N ILE A 9 -2.65 6.30 8.99
CA ILE A 9 -2.01 5.02 8.64
C ILE A 9 -1.54 5.05 7.20
N ALA A 10 -2.35 5.49 6.24
CA ALA A 10 -1.96 5.58 4.84
C ALA A 10 -0.70 6.43 4.64
N ARG A 11 -0.62 7.62 5.26
CA ARG A 11 0.58 8.48 5.20
C ARG A 11 1.81 7.77 5.75
N LYS A 12 1.69 7.11 6.91
CA LYS A 12 2.81 6.36 7.50
C LYS A 12 3.25 5.19 6.62
N LEU A 13 2.31 4.47 6.03
CA LEU A 13 2.61 3.36 5.11
C LEU A 13 3.35 3.87 3.87
N ILE A 14 2.95 5.01 3.30
CA ILE A 14 3.65 5.65 2.17
C ILE A 14 5.07 6.07 2.57
N GLU A 15 5.26 6.70 3.74
CA GLU A 15 6.58 7.06 4.26
C GLU A 15 7.49 5.83 4.44
N MET A 16 6.94 4.75 4.99
CA MET A 16 7.66 3.48 5.15
C MET A 16 8.02 2.87 3.80
N LEU A 17 7.11 2.94 2.80
CA LEU A 17 7.35 2.38 1.48
C LEU A 17 8.50 3.11 0.78
N LYS A 18 8.46 4.45 0.72
CA LYS A 18 9.54 5.28 0.14
C LYS A 18 10.89 5.02 0.81
N ARG A 19 10.90 4.72 2.12
CA ARG A 19 12.14 4.46 2.86
C ARG A 19 12.67 3.03 2.70
N ARG A 20 11.78 2.02 2.70
CA ARG A 20 12.16 0.61 2.81
C ARG A 20 12.08 -0.16 1.50
N ARG A 21 11.19 0.24 0.59
CA ARG A 21 10.90 -0.42 -0.70
C ARG A 21 10.77 0.64 -1.81
N PRO A 22 11.80 1.49 -2.04
CA PRO A 22 11.74 2.57 -3.03
C PRO A 22 11.45 2.08 -4.45
N GLU A 23 11.78 0.82 -4.77
CA GLU A 23 11.45 0.20 -6.06
C GLU A 23 9.94 0.08 -6.32
N LEU A 24 9.12 0.02 -5.26
CA LEU A 24 7.65 -0.02 -5.38
C LEU A 24 7.03 1.38 -5.53
N GLU A 25 7.83 2.45 -5.42
CA GLU A 25 7.34 3.82 -5.62
C GLU A 25 6.87 4.05 -7.07
N ALA A 26 7.59 3.48 -8.05
CA ALA A 26 7.19 3.56 -9.44
C ALA A 26 5.82 2.90 -9.69
N VAL A 27 5.51 1.83 -8.97
CA VAL A 27 4.24 1.09 -9.06
C VAL A 27 3.10 1.93 -8.51
N LEU A 28 3.30 2.55 -7.34
CA LEU A 28 2.34 3.51 -6.78
C LEU A 28 2.07 4.65 -7.77
N ASP A 29 3.12 5.24 -8.32
CA ASP A 29 3.00 6.36 -9.24
C ASP A 29 2.25 5.94 -10.51
N GLU A 30 2.56 4.77 -11.09
CA GLU A 30 1.89 4.26 -12.28
C GLU A 30 0.41 3.96 -12.04
N MET A 31 0.10 3.22 -10.97
CA MET A 31 -1.29 2.94 -10.59
C MET A 31 -2.07 4.23 -10.31
N SER A 32 -1.42 5.28 -9.79
CA SER A 32 -2.10 6.56 -9.53
C SER A 32 -2.50 7.32 -10.80
N LYS A 33 -1.91 7.02 -11.97
CA LYS A 33 -2.15 7.75 -13.23
C LYS A 33 -3.48 7.40 -13.88
N ASN A 34 -4.07 6.26 -13.55
CA ASN A 34 -5.31 5.80 -14.18
C ASN A 34 -6.39 5.43 -13.15
N ARG A 35 -7.65 5.42 -13.58
CA ARG A 35 -8.81 5.26 -12.69
C ARG A 35 -8.88 3.87 -12.04
N GLU A 36 -8.39 2.85 -12.74
CA GLU A 36 -8.40 1.47 -12.25
C GLU A 36 -7.33 1.28 -11.18
N GLY A 37 -6.10 1.70 -11.44
CA GLY A 37 -5.02 1.70 -10.47
C GLY A 37 -5.34 2.55 -9.23
N GLN A 38 -5.99 3.72 -9.38
CA GLN A 38 -6.46 4.51 -8.23
C GLN A 38 -7.47 3.73 -7.35
N ARG A 39 -8.35 2.93 -7.96
CA ARG A 39 -9.31 2.08 -7.22
C ARG A 39 -8.60 0.94 -6.50
N GLU A 40 -7.67 0.28 -7.17
CA GLU A 40 -6.87 -0.80 -6.58
C GLU A 40 -6.00 -0.28 -5.44
N LEU A 41 -5.35 0.89 -5.58
CA LEU A 41 -4.63 1.54 -4.49
C LEU A 41 -5.54 1.87 -3.30
N ALA A 42 -6.73 2.44 -3.55
CA ALA A 42 -7.68 2.72 -2.48
C ALA A 42 -8.12 1.45 -1.73
N ARG A 43 -8.27 0.33 -2.47
CA ARG A 43 -8.56 -0.98 -1.90
C ARG A 43 -7.38 -1.51 -1.08
N ALA A 44 -6.15 -1.41 -1.58
CA ALA A 44 -4.94 -1.83 -0.90
C ALA A 44 -4.76 -1.10 0.44
N PHE A 45 -4.90 0.23 0.45
CA PHE A 45 -4.83 1.02 1.69
C PHE A 45 -5.97 0.70 2.66
N SER A 46 -7.19 0.46 2.17
CA SER A 46 -8.31 0.05 3.02
C SER A 46 -8.06 -1.30 3.69
N GLN A 47 -7.55 -2.28 2.92
CA GLN A 47 -7.22 -3.61 3.46
C GLN A 47 -6.02 -3.57 4.40
N ALA A 48 -4.98 -2.78 4.10
CA ALA A 48 -3.86 -2.56 5.00
C ALA A 48 -4.32 -1.92 6.32
N TYR A 49 -5.28 -0.99 6.26
CA TYR A 49 -5.88 -0.41 7.46
C TYR A 49 -6.67 -1.44 8.28
N GLU A 50 -7.40 -2.36 7.65
CA GLU A 50 -8.05 -3.47 8.37
C GLU A 50 -7.03 -4.40 9.06
N VAL A 51 -5.91 -4.70 8.41
CA VAL A 51 -4.81 -5.46 9.01
C VAL A 51 -4.24 -4.72 10.22
N TYR A 52 -4.05 -3.40 10.10
CA TYR A 52 -3.66 -2.56 11.23
C TYR A 52 -4.69 -2.61 12.36
N LEU A 53 -5.99 -2.54 12.08
CA LEU A 53 -7.01 -2.59 13.13
C LEU A 53 -7.03 -3.94 13.88
N LYS A 54 -6.72 -5.05 13.19
CA LYS A 54 -6.68 -6.39 13.78
C LYS A 54 -5.45 -6.62 14.65
N SER A 55 -4.30 -6.09 14.24
CA SER A 55 -3.00 -6.34 14.90
C SER A 55 -2.55 -5.19 15.81
N LEU A 56 -3.04 -3.98 15.56
CA LEU A 56 -2.51 -2.69 16.04
C LEU A 56 -1.02 -2.49 15.74
N ARG A 57 -0.49 -3.21 14.73
CA ARG A 57 0.92 -3.17 14.32
C ARG A 57 1.02 -2.59 12.92
N LEU A 58 1.74 -1.47 12.81
CA LEU A 58 1.97 -0.80 11.53
C LEU A 58 2.75 -1.68 10.55
N GLU A 59 3.70 -2.46 11.07
CA GLU A 59 4.52 -3.38 10.31
C GLU A 59 3.71 -4.47 9.59
N GLU A 60 2.66 -5.02 10.21
CA GLU A 60 1.82 -6.02 9.54
C GLU A 60 0.99 -5.41 8.41
N ALA A 61 0.49 -4.19 8.60
CA ALA A 61 -0.18 -3.44 7.54
C ALA A 61 0.78 -3.06 6.40
N PHE A 62 2.05 -2.77 6.73
CA PHE A 62 3.10 -2.51 5.77
C PHE A 62 3.44 -3.75 4.96
N ASP A 63 3.66 -4.89 5.61
CA ASP A 63 3.96 -6.16 4.93
C ASP A 63 2.82 -6.57 4.00
N PHE A 64 1.57 -6.32 4.40
CA PHE A 64 0.40 -6.53 3.54
C PHE A 64 0.44 -5.63 2.30
N LEU A 65 0.66 -4.32 2.48
CA LEU A 65 0.71 -3.36 1.38
C LEU A 65 1.83 -3.70 0.39
N VAL A 66 3.01 -4.05 0.91
CA VAL A 66 4.16 -4.45 0.08
C VAL A 66 3.83 -5.66 -0.77
N LYS A 67 3.30 -6.74 -0.19
CA LYS A 67 2.92 -7.94 -0.94
C LYS A 67 1.89 -7.67 -2.03
N TYR A 68 0.92 -6.80 -1.72
CA TYR A 68 -0.09 -6.40 -2.69
C TYR A 68 0.55 -5.67 -3.88
N LEU A 69 1.44 -4.71 -3.60
CA LEU A 69 2.13 -3.95 -4.64
C LEU A 69 3.12 -4.81 -5.44
N GLU A 70 3.80 -5.77 -4.81
CA GLU A 70 4.65 -6.75 -5.50
C GLU A 70 3.83 -7.60 -6.48
N THR A 71 2.66 -8.08 -6.06
CA THR A 71 1.77 -8.86 -6.94
C THR A 71 1.31 -8.02 -8.13
N ALA A 72 0.90 -6.77 -7.87
CA ALA A 72 0.51 -5.84 -8.93
C ALA A 72 1.70 -5.54 -9.86
N TYR A 73 2.90 -5.38 -9.32
CA TYR A 73 4.10 -5.13 -10.10
C TYR A 73 4.46 -6.29 -11.03
N ASP A 74 4.39 -7.51 -10.53
CA ASP A 74 4.66 -8.71 -11.33
C ASP A 74 3.68 -8.78 -12.51
N ASP A 75 2.39 -8.56 -12.28
CA ASP A 75 1.35 -8.49 -13.33
C ASP A 75 1.63 -7.40 -14.38
N TYR A 76 2.19 -6.25 -13.98
CA TYR A 76 2.59 -5.18 -14.91
C TYR A 76 3.88 -5.50 -15.67
N SER A 77 4.83 -6.19 -15.03
CA SER A 77 6.13 -6.52 -15.62
C SER A 77 6.07 -7.66 -16.64
N GLU A 78 5.08 -8.56 -16.53
CA GLU A 78 4.86 -9.62 -17.51
C GLU A 78 4.17 -9.13 -18.80
N LEU A 79 3.67 -7.89 -18.82
CA LEU A 79 3.01 -7.27 -19.98
C LEU A 79 3.93 -6.42 -20.86
N ASP A 80 5.18 -6.19 -20.45
CA ASP A 80 6.24 -5.48 -21.20
C ASP A 80 7.28 -6.46 -21.80
#